data_AF-A0AAV8X092-F1
#
_entry.id   AF-A0AAV8X092-F1
#
_cell.length_a   1.000
_cell.length_b   1.000
_cell.length_c   1.000
_cell.angle_alpha   90.00
_cell.angle_beta   90.00
_cell.angle_gamma   90.00
#
_symmetry.space_group_name_H-M   'P 1'
#
loop_
_entity.id
_entity.type
_entity.pdbx_description
1 polymer ?
#
loop_
_entity_poly.entity_id
_entity_poly.type
_entity_poly.pdbx_seq_one_letter_code
_entity_poly.pdbx_strand_id
1 'polypeptide(L)'
;MSKKKIPDTFFETHMMVSEPERWIEPMADANVNLYTFHIEPVLQNVLPICRKIREVGMKVGLALKPGTGIEAIRQYVEHADMILIMTVEPGFGGQVFISDMMPKVQWLRHNYPLLDIEVDGGVGLNTINACAEDDQYDILAISETWLSPHINNNLVNIKGYRLIRKDRVGRAGGVCFHIANTVNFKLVERNDNIEQL
;
A
#
# COMPACT_ATOMS: atom_id res chain seq x y z
N MET A 1 5.98 15.59 12.72
CA MET A 1 6.26 15.09 14.11
C MET A 1 6.50 13.57 14.21
N SER A 2 6.39 12.76 13.14
CA SER A 2 6.65 11.30 13.18
C SER A 2 8.12 10.91 12.90
N LYS A 3 8.77 11.46 11.87
CA LYS A 3 10.17 11.12 11.50
C LYS A 3 11.21 11.36 12.59
N LYS A 4 11.01 12.35 13.48
CA LYS A 4 11.92 12.55 14.64
C LYS A 4 11.97 11.33 15.57
N LYS A 5 10.93 10.51 15.59
CA LYS A 5 10.86 9.29 16.42
C LYS A 5 11.35 8.05 15.67
N ILE A 6 11.27 8.05 14.33
CA ILE A 6 11.64 6.94 13.45
C ILE A 6 12.25 7.49 12.14
N PRO A 7 13.51 7.95 12.17
CA PRO A 7 14.10 8.75 11.09
C PRO A 7 14.25 8.00 9.76
N ASP A 8 14.49 6.69 9.83
CA ASP A 8 14.77 5.85 8.65
C ASP A 8 13.50 5.20 8.06
N THR A 9 12.31 5.56 8.56
CA THR A 9 11.06 4.98 8.06
C THR A 9 10.58 5.69 6.81
N PHE A 10 10.23 4.88 5.80
CA PHE A 10 9.55 5.33 4.59
C PHE A 10 8.08 5.62 4.90
N PHE A 11 7.62 6.84 4.60
CA PHE A 11 6.23 7.24 4.79
C PHE A 11 5.53 7.38 3.46
N GLU A 12 4.40 6.69 3.33
CA GLU A 12 3.44 6.89 2.28
C GLU A 12 2.19 7.59 2.81
N THR A 13 1.61 8.46 1.99
CA THR A 13 0.26 8.99 2.21
C THR A 13 -0.65 8.62 1.05
N HIS A 14 -1.68 7.82 1.33
CA HIS A 14 -2.78 7.57 0.42
C HIS A 14 -3.87 8.64 0.60
N MET A 15 -3.99 9.52 -0.40
CA MET A 15 -4.78 10.74 -0.36
C MET A 15 -6.14 10.55 -1.02
N MET A 16 -7.13 10.26 -0.17
CA MET A 16 -8.55 10.17 -0.56
C MET A 16 -9.24 11.55 -0.48
N VAL A 17 -8.79 12.49 -1.34
CA VAL A 17 -9.29 13.88 -1.39
C VAL A 17 -9.65 14.28 -2.83
N SER A 18 -10.53 15.28 -3.00
CA SER A 18 -10.95 15.76 -4.32
C SER A 18 -9.91 16.64 -5.02
N GLU A 19 -9.08 17.34 -4.26
CA GLU A 19 -8.06 18.28 -4.77
C GLU A 19 -6.68 17.89 -4.21
N PRO A 20 -6.09 16.77 -4.67
CA PRO A 20 -4.83 16.25 -4.15
C PRO A 20 -3.66 17.24 -4.28
N GLU A 21 -3.67 18.14 -5.27
CA GLU A 21 -2.62 19.13 -5.48
C GLU A 21 -2.43 20.10 -4.31
N ARG A 22 -3.48 20.32 -3.50
CA ARG A 22 -3.45 21.22 -2.34
C ARG A 22 -2.63 20.67 -1.17
N TRP A 23 -2.41 19.36 -1.13
CA TRP A 23 -1.78 18.68 -0.01
C TRP A 23 -0.33 18.28 -0.28
N ILE A 24 0.16 18.45 -1.50
CA ILE A 24 1.53 18.07 -1.89
C ILE A 24 2.57 18.76 -1.01
N GLU A 25 2.52 20.10 -0.90
CA GLU A 25 3.48 20.87 -0.09
C GLU A 25 3.35 20.54 1.41
N PRO A 26 2.14 20.51 2.02
CA PRO A 26 1.99 20.05 3.39
C PRO A 26 2.56 18.65 3.67
N MET A 27 2.44 17.70 2.74
CA MET A 27 2.99 16.36 2.90
C MET A 27 4.51 16.32 2.73
N ALA A 28 5.06 17.13 1.82
CA ALA A 28 6.51 17.32 1.71
C ALA A 28 7.09 17.91 3.01
N ASP A 29 6.46 18.93 3.58
CA ASP A 29 6.85 19.52 4.88
C ASP A 29 6.76 18.50 6.03
N ALA A 30 5.77 17.60 5.96
CA ALA A 30 5.65 16.46 6.87
C ALA A 30 6.71 15.37 6.65
N ASN A 31 7.59 15.53 5.64
CA ASN A 31 8.63 14.60 5.22
C ASN A 31 8.09 13.24 4.75
N VAL A 32 6.95 13.24 4.07
CA VAL A 32 6.42 12.07 3.36
C VAL A 32 7.39 11.67 2.24
N ASN A 33 7.51 10.37 1.97
CA ASN A 33 8.38 9.83 0.93
C ASN A 33 7.61 9.51 -0.36
N LEU A 34 6.39 9.00 -0.25
CA LEU A 34 5.52 8.63 -1.36
C LEU A 34 4.14 9.26 -1.20
N TYR A 35 3.71 9.99 -2.22
CA TYR A 35 2.42 10.65 -2.27
C TYR A 35 1.52 9.91 -3.27
N THR A 36 0.56 9.15 -2.74
CA THR A 36 -0.37 8.34 -3.52
C THR A 36 -1.72 9.04 -3.62
N PHE A 37 -2.24 9.25 -4.81
CA PHE A 37 -3.52 9.93 -5.01
C PHE A 37 -4.41 9.24 -6.03
N HIS A 38 -5.72 9.39 -5.83
CA HIS A 38 -6.73 8.91 -6.77
C HIS A 38 -6.74 9.75 -8.05
N ILE A 39 -6.72 9.09 -9.22
CA ILE A 39 -6.77 9.79 -10.51
C ILE A 39 -8.18 10.28 -10.87
N GLU A 40 -9.22 9.64 -10.32
CA GLU A 40 -10.63 9.88 -10.66
C GLU A 40 -11.07 11.35 -10.54
N PRO A 41 -10.74 12.08 -9.46
CA PRO A 41 -11.15 13.49 -9.35
C PRO A 41 -10.34 14.43 -10.26
N VAL A 42 -9.22 13.97 -10.84
CA VAL A 42 -8.23 14.83 -11.49
C VAL A 42 -7.74 14.28 -12.83
N LEU A 43 -8.57 13.55 -13.58
CA LEU A 43 -8.18 12.89 -14.84
C LEU A 43 -7.46 13.82 -15.84
N GLN A 44 -7.83 15.10 -15.89
CA GLN A 44 -7.19 16.08 -16.78
C GLN A 44 -5.87 16.65 -16.23
N ASN A 45 -5.59 16.47 -14.94
CA ASN A 45 -4.48 17.08 -14.21
C ASN A 45 -3.50 16.06 -13.60
N VAL A 46 -3.64 14.76 -13.88
CA VAL A 46 -2.76 13.71 -13.35
C VAL A 46 -1.28 14.02 -13.59
N LEU A 47 -0.90 14.31 -14.84
CA LEU A 47 0.51 14.59 -15.19
C LEU A 47 1.08 15.86 -14.53
N PRO A 48 0.38 17.01 -14.55
CA PRO A 48 0.78 18.17 -13.73
C PRO A 48 1.00 17.84 -12.24
N ILE A 49 0.11 17.05 -11.64
CA ILE A 49 0.20 16.66 -10.24
C ILE A 49 1.44 15.79 -10.01
N CYS A 50 1.68 14.77 -10.84
CA CYS A 50 2.88 13.93 -10.76
C CYS A 50 4.17 14.77 -10.81
N ARG A 51 4.23 15.76 -11.71
CA ARG A 51 5.39 16.67 -11.80
C ARG A 51 5.58 17.46 -10.51
N LYS A 52 4.51 18.07 -9.97
CA LYS A 52 4.59 18.85 -8.73
C LYS A 52 5.05 18.00 -7.54
N ILE A 53 4.58 16.75 -7.44
CA ILE A 53 5.04 15.80 -6.41
C ILE A 53 6.55 15.54 -6.51
N ARG A 54 7.06 15.33 -7.73
CA ARG A 54 8.50 15.12 -7.98
C ARG A 54 9.33 16.34 -7.65
N GLU A 55 8.86 17.54 -7.99
CA GLU A 55 9.55 18.80 -7.74
C GLU A 55 9.80 19.04 -6.24
N VAL A 56 8.89 18.58 -5.38
CA VAL A 56 9.04 18.66 -3.91
C VAL A 56 9.78 17.45 -3.32
N GLY A 57 10.35 16.58 -4.17
CA GLY A 57 11.21 15.48 -3.75
C GLY A 57 10.49 14.21 -3.28
N MET A 58 9.19 14.07 -3.52
CA MET A 58 8.43 12.87 -3.20
C MET A 58 8.33 11.91 -4.40
N LYS A 59 8.14 10.62 -4.10
CA LYS A 59 7.69 9.61 -5.06
C LYS A 59 6.20 9.77 -5.37
N VAL A 60 5.78 9.30 -6.54
CA VAL A 60 4.42 9.39 -7.07
C VAL A 60 3.74 8.04 -6.99
N GLY A 61 2.62 7.99 -6.28
CA GLY A 61 1.69 6.86 -6.31
C GLY A 61 0.39 7.25 -7.01
N LEU A 62 -0.17 6.35 -7.82
CA LEU A 62 -1.48 6.56 -8.43
C LEU A 62 -2.45 5.47 -8.01
N ALA A 63 -3.60 5.87 -7.48
CA ALA A 63 -4.62 4.96 -6.97
C ALA A 63 -5.81 4.84 -7.93
N LEU A 64 -6.37 3.63 -8.02
CA LEU A 64 -7.60 3.31 -8.74
C LEU A 64 -8.65 2.72 -7.81
N LYS A 65 -9.87 3.26 -7.89
CA LYS A 65 -11.08 2.67 -7.30
C LYS A 65 -11.49 1.38 -7.99
N PRO A 66 -12.34 0.55 -7.35
CA PRO A 66 -12.83 -0.66 -7.98
C PRO A 66 -13.57 -0.40 -9.30
N GLY A 67 -14.41 0.63 -9.34
CA GLY A 67 -15.17 1.01 -10.55
C GLY A 67 -14.33 1.60 -11.70
N THR A 68 -13.08 1.98 -11.45
CA THR A 68 -12.23 2.62 -12.48
C THR A 68 -11.47 1.56 -13.27
N GLY A 69 -11.70 1.49 -14.58
CA GLY A 69 -11.01 0.53 -15.47
C GLY A 69 -9.49 0.76 -15.52
N ILE A 70 -8.74 -0.30 -15.77
CA ILE A 70 -7.27 -0.24 -15.85
C ILE A 70 -6.79 0.65 -17.01
N GLU A 71 -7.64 0.83 -18.02
CA GLU A 71 -7.40 1.69 -19.17
C GLU A 71 -7.12 3.13 -18.78
N ALA A 72 -7.73 3.60 -17.68
CA ALA A 72 -7.58 4.96 -17.19
C ALA A 72 -6.14 5.30 -16.77
N ILE A 73 -5.34 4.30 -16.39
CA ILE A 73 -3.97 4.52 -15.89
C ILE A 73 -2.89 4.38 -16.97
N ARG A 74 -3.20 3.75 -18.11
CA ARG A 74 -2.18 3.30 -19.11
C ARG A 74 -1.21 4.40 -19.54
N GLN A 75 -1.72 5.62 -19.75
CA GLN A 75 -0.92 6.77 -20.17
C GLN A 75 -0.12 7.43 -19.04
N TYR A 76 -0.35 7.05 -17.79
CA TYR A 76 0.26 7.63 -16.61
C TYR A 76 1.27 6.70 -15.91
N VAL A 77 1.31 5.41 -16.27
CA VAL A 77 2.13 4.40 -15.58
C VAL A 77 3.61 4.80 -15.51
N GLU A 78 4.19 5.28 -16.62
CA GLU A 78 5.59 5.71 -16.69
C GLU A 78 5.92 6.93 -15.81
N HIS A 79 4.91 7.60 -15.26
CA HIS A 79 5.05 8.74 -14.36
C HIS A 79 4.85 8.39 -12.89
N ALA A 80 4.48 7.14 -12.59
CA ALA A 80 4.29 6.63 -11.24
C ALA A 80 5.50 5.80 -10.80
N ASP A 81 5.86 5.88 -9.51
CA ASP A 81 6.73 4.89 -8.89
C ASP A 81 5.93 3.66 -8.45
N MET A 82 4.66 3.85 -8.12
CA MET A 82 3.79 2.80 -7.57
C MET A 82 2.34 2.99 -8.04
N ILE A 83 1.64 1.89 -8.34
CA ILE A 83 0.20 1.90 -8.64
C ILE A 83 -0.56 1.17 -7.53
N LEU A 84 -1.52 1.87 -6.92
CA LEU A 84 -2.39 1.34 -5.88
C LEU A 84 -3.74 0.89 -6.47
N ILE A 85 -4.08 -0.38 -6.28
CA ILE A 85 -5.39 -0.94 -6.63
C ILE A 85 -6.23 -1.09 -5.38
N MET A 86 -7.31 -0.31 -5.29
CA MET A 86 -8.30 -0.46 -4.24
C MET A 86 -9.10 -1.75 -4.46
N THR A 87 -9.20 -2.56 -3.41
CA THR A 87 -10.00 -3.80 -3.35
C THR A 87 -11.26 -3.66 -2.52
N VAL A 88 -11.59 -2.41 -2.15
CA VAL A 88 -12.85 -1.97 -1.53
C VAL A 88 -13.16 -0.56 -2.03
N GLU A 89 -14.37 -0.05 -1.81
CA GLU A 89 -14.64 1.36 -2.08
C GLU A 89 -13.89 2.25 -1.07
N PRO A 90 -13.18 3.31 -1.51
CA PRO A 90 -12.44 4.17 -0.58
C PRO A 90 -13.35 4.83 0.45
N GLY A 91 -12.86 4.94 1.69
CA GLY A 91 -13.53 5.70 2.76
C GLY A 91 -13.45 5.01 4.12
N PHE A 92 -13.91 3.77 4.22
CA PHE A 92 -14.00 3.06 5.51
C PHE A 92 -13.25 1.73 5.51
N GLY A 93 -12.53 1.45 6.60
CA GLY A 93 -11.93 0.13 6.84
C GLY A 93 -12.97 -0.94 7.19
N GLY A 94 -12.57 -2.22 7.10
CA GLY A 94 -13.43 -3.37 7.43
C GLY A 94 -14.40 -3.83 6.34
N GLN A 95 -14.32 -3.25 5.14
CA GLN A 95 -15.08 -3.69 3.98
C GLN A 95 -14.60 -5.03 3.44
N VAL A 96 -15.50 -5.71 2.70
CA VAL A 96 -15.23 -7.02 2.11
C VAL A 96 -14.37 -6.85 0.86
N PHE A 97 -13.28 -7.62 0.80
CA PHE A 97 -12.38 -7.69 -0.34
C PHE A 97 -13.10 -8.02 -1.65
N ILE A 98 -12.84 -7.23 -2.68
CA ILE A 98 -13.39 -7.40 -4.04
C ILE A 98 -12.33 -8.10 -4.90
N SER A 99 -12.44 -9.43 -5.02
CA SER A 99 -11.50 -10.27 -5.79
C SER A 99 -11.41 -9.90 -7.26
N ASP A 100 -12.47 -9.33 -7.82
CA ASP A 100 -12.56 -8.92 -9.23
C ASP A 100 -11.58 -7.79 -9.59
N MET A 101 -10.85 -7.27 -8.60
CA MET A 101 -9.77 -6.29 -8.82
C MET A 101 -8.42 -6.95 -9.14
N MET A 102 -8.22 -8.23 -8.82
CA MET A 102 -6.97 -8.95 -9.09
C MET A 102 -6.59 -9.01 -10.58
N PRO A 103 -7.54 -9.09 -11.55
CA PRO A 103 -7.22 -8.93 -12.96
C PRO A 103 -6.48 -7.62 -13.30
N LYS A 104 -6.74 -6.51 -12.59
CA LYS A 104 -6.01 -5.24 -12.78
C LYS A 104 -4.56 -5.38 -12.33
N VAL A 105 -4.34 -6.05 -11.20
CA VAL A 105 -3.01 -6.32 -10.63
C VAL A 105 -2.20 -7.23 -11.56
N GLN A 106 -2.80 -8.31 -12.04
CA GLN A 106 -2.21 -9.23 -13.02
C GLN A 106 -1.83 -8.50 -14.32
N TRP A 107 -2.73 -7.66 -14.83
CA TRP A 107 -2.47 -6.87 -16.02
C TRP A 107 -1.29 -5.92 -15.84
N LEU A 108 -1.23 -5.19 -14.72
CA LEU A 108 -0.12 -4.28 -14.40
C LEU A 108 1.20 -5.04 -14.34
N ARG A 109 1.26 -6.16 -13.63
CA ARG A 109 2.50 -6.91 -13.47
C ARG A 109 2.99 -7.53 -14.77
N HIS A 110 2.07 -8.03 -15.60
CA HIS A 110 2.42 -8.58 -16.91
C HIS A 110 3.03 -7.52 -17.84
N ASN A 111 2.46 -6.31 -17.85
CA ASN A 111 2.89 -5.24 -18.75
C ASN A 111 4.05 -4.40 -18.18
N TYR A 112 4.18 -4.34 -16.85
CA TYR A 112 5.18 -3.54 -16.12
C TYR A 112 5.84 -4.39 -15.02
N PRO A 113 6.76 -5.30 -15.38
CA PRO A 113 7.29 -6.30 -14.45
C PRO A 113 8.05 -5.76 -13.24
N LEU A 114 8.55 -4.52 -13.33
CA LEU A 114 9.37 -3.86 -12.30
C LEU A 114 8.62 -2.75 -11.55
N LEU A 115 7.33 -2.55 -11.84
CA LEU A 115 6.51 -1.53 -11.20
C LEU A 115 6.09 -1.99 -9.81
N ASP A 116 6.20 -1.12 -8.81
CA ASP A 116 5.65 -1.38 -7.48
C ASP A 116 4.10 -1.35 -7.58
N ILE A 117 3.42 -2.37 -7.03
CA ILE A 117 1.96 -2.48 -7.10
C ILE A 117 1.41 -2.71 -5.69
N GLU A 118 0.62 -1.77 -5.20
CA GLU A 118 -0.06 -1.85 -3.90
C GLU A 118 -1.50 -2.36 -4.05
N VAL A 119 -1.97 -3.06 -3.02
CA VAL A 119 -3.38 -3.44 -2.85
C VAL A 119 -3.88 -2.99 -1.48
N ASP A 120 -4.92 -2.17 -1.46
CA ASP A 120 -5.54 -1.64 -0.23
C ASP A 120 -7.04 -1.99 -0.17
N GLY A 121 -7.46 -2.58 0.96
CA GLY A 121 -8.85 -2.86 1.27
C GLY A 121 -9.17 -4.34 1.53
N GLY A 122 -9.66 -4.69 2.72
CA GLY A 122 -10.15 -6.06 2.98
C GLY A 122 -9.08 -7.17 2.89
N VAL A 123 -7.79 -6.81 2.87
CA VAL A 123 -6.67 -7.78 2.82
C VAL A 123 -6.47 -8.43 4.19
N GLY A 124 -6.68 -9.73 4.30
CA GLY A 124 -6.58 -10.48 5.55
C GLY A 124 -6.08 -11.89 5.32
N LEU A 125 -6.09 -12.73 6.36
CA LEU A 125 -5.57 -14.11 6.29
C LEU A 125 -6.15 -14.92 5.14
N ASN A 126 -7.42 -14.71 4.82
CA ASN A 126 -8.13 -15.48 3.79
C ASN A 126 -8.00 -14.87 2.38
N THR A 127 -7.57 -13.61 2.25
CA THR A 127 -7.55 -12.86 0.97
C THR A 127 -6.14 -12.46 0.54
N ILE A 128 -5.17 -12.49 1.45
CA ILE A 128 -3.77 -12.16 1.17
C ILE A 128 -3.15 -13.08 0.11
N ASN A 129 -3.55 -14.35 0.08
CA ASN A 129 -3.09 -15.28 -0.95
C ASN A 129 -3.60 -14.89 -2.34
N ALA A 130 -4.82 -14.37 -2.47
CA ALA A 130 -5.32 -13.89 -3.76
C ALA A 130 -4.55 -12.66 -4.26
N CYS A 131 -4.01 -11.87 -3.34
CA CYS A 131 -3.12 -10.76 -3.69
C CYS A 131 -1.72 -11.27 -4.07
N ALA A 132 -1.24 -12.32 -3.40
CA ALA A 132 0.13 -12.87 -3.49
C ALA A 132 0.33 -14.04 -4.45
N GLU A 133 -0.74 -14.50 -5.10
CA GLU A 133 -0.68 -15.60 -6.06
C GLU A 133 0.28 -15.23 -7.21
N ASP A 134 1.18 -16.15 -7.56
CA ASP A 134 2.23 -16.01 -8.59
C ASP A 134 3.58 -15.38 -8.20
N ASP A 135 3.89 -15.12 -6.92
CA ASP A 135 5.21 -14.62 -6.45
C ASP A 135 5.69 -13.32 -7.18
N GLN A 136 4.76 -12.65 -7.87
CA GLN A 136 5.08 -11.71 -8.93
C GLN A 136 4.89 -10.25 -8.52
N TYR A 137 4.39 -9.96 -7.34
CA TYR A 137 4.08 -8.59 -6.93
C TYR A 137 4.87 -8.17 -5.69
N ASP A 138 5.40 -6.95 -5.72
CA ASP A 138 5.86 -6.25 -4.52
C ASP A 138 4.61 -5.71 -3.82
N ILE A 139 3.91 -6.61 -3.12
CA ILE A 139 2.62 -6.29 -2.50
C ILE A 139 2.88 -5.44 -1.29
N LEU A 140 2.50 -4.19 -1.43
CA LEU A 140 2.16 -3.37 -0.30
C LEU A 140 0.70 -3.72 0.05
N ALA A 141 0.49 -4.38 1.19
CA ALA A 141 -0.84 -4.75 1.67
C ALA A 141 -1.18 -3.88 2.86
N ILE A 142 -2.17 -3.02 2.71
CA ILE A 142 -2.80 -2.32 3.83
C ILE A 142 -4.09 -3.06 4.17
N SER A 143 -4.22 -3.45 5.44
CA SER A 143 -5.56 -3.62 6.00
C SER A 143 -5.73 -2.89 7.30
N GLU A 144 -6.51 -1.81 7.19
CA GLU A 144 -7.38 -1.38 8.28
C GLU A 144 -8.63 -2.23 8.23
N THR A 145 -8.61 -3.30 9.00
CA THR A 145 -9.86 -3.85 9.49
C THR A 145 -10.11 -3.17 10.83
N TRP A 146 -11.27 -2.52 10.98
CA TRP A 146 -11.90 -2.27 12.28
C TRP A 146 -12.23 -3.63 12.92
N LEU A 147 -11.21 -4.43 13.19
CA LEU A 147 -11.41 -5.66 13.95
C LEU A 147 -11.54 -5.24 15.39
N SER A 148 -12.44 -5.97 16.04
CA SER A 148 -12.46 -6.24 17.46
C SER A 148 -11.12 -5.90 18.14
N PRO A 149 -11.11 -5.22 19.30
CA PRO A 149 -9.91 -4.92 20.09
C PRO A 149 -9.12 -6.18 20.54
N HIS A 150 -9.50 -7.36 20.06
CA HIS A 150 -8.93 -8.66 20.31
C HIS A 150 -8.73 -9.40 18.99
N ILE A 151 -7.60 -9.15 18.31
CA ILE A 151 -7.09 -10.06 17.28
C ILE A 151 -5.86 -10.73 17.87
N ASN A 152 -5.81 -12.05 17.84
CA ASN A 152 -4.61 -12.77 18.23
C ASN A 152 -3.43 -12.39 17.32
N ASN A 153 -2.22 -12.35 17.89
CA ASN A 153 -1.00 -12.28 17.10
C ASN A 153 -1.01 -13.43 16.10
N ASN A 154 -0.90 -13.11 14.82
CA ASN A 154 -0.99 -14.09 13.74
C ASN A 154 0.29 -14.09 12.93
N LEU A 155 0.70 -15.28 12.52
CA LEU A 155 1.79 -15.52 11.58
C LEU A 155 1.18 -15.85 10.23
N VAL A 156 1.53 -15.09 9.20
CA VAL A 156 1.19 -15.43 7.82
C VAL A 156 2.46 -15.86 7.12
N ASN A 157 2.45 -17.08 6.59
CA ASN A 157 3.51 -17.58 5.72
C ASN A 157 3.05 -17.41 4.29
N ILE A 158 3.59 -16.41 3.61
CA ILE A 158 3.53 -16.28 2.16
C ILE A 158 4.77 -16.99 1.63
N LYS A 159 4.70 -17.64 0.47
CA LYS A 159 5.88 -18.29 -0.10
C LYS A 159 7.00 -17.23 -0.24
N GLY A 160 8.14 -17.46 0.41
CA GLY A 160 9.25 -16.50 0.47
C GLY A 160 9.14 -15.40 1.55
N TYR A 161 8.10 -15.36 2.39
CA TYR A 161 7.98 -14.32 3.42
C TYR A 161 7.35 -14.81 4.72
N ARG A 162 7.78 -14.21 5.84
CA ARG A 162 7.20 -14.43 7.16
C ARG A 162 6.67 -13.11 7.70
N LEU A 163 5.35 -13.00 7.79
CA LEU A 163 4.66 -11.80 8.24
C LEU A 163 4.17 -11.97 9.67
N ILE A 164 4.68 -11.12 10.58
CA ILE A 164 4.28 -11.12 11.99
C ILE A 164 3.45 -9.87 12.26
N ARG A 165 2.13 -10.04 12.39
CA ARG A 165 1.26 -8.97 12.91
C ARG A 165 1.30 -9.01 14.43
N LYS A 166 1.88 -7.97 15.05
CA LYS A 166 1.80 -7.73 16.50
C LYS A 166 0.70 -6.71 16.77
N ASP A 167 -0.20 -7.03 17.69
CA ASP A 167 -1.33 -6.17 18.04
C ASP A 167 -0.90 -4.82 18.66
N ARG A 168 -1.73 -3.79 18.48
CA ARG A 168 -1.66 -2.51 19.20
C ARG A 168 -2.89 -2.40 20.11
N VAL A 169 -2.69 -2.53 21.41
CA VAL A 169 -3.78 -2.38 22.38
C VAL A 169 -4.26 -0.92 22.39
N GLY A 170 -5.52 -0.67 22.01
CA GLY A 170 -6.24 0.56 22.35
C GLY A 170 -6.36 1.67 21.31
N ARG A 171 -5.88 1.53 20.07
CA ARG A 171 -6.20 2.47 18.96
C ARG A 171 -6.26 1.75 17.60
N ALA A 172 -7.25 2.10 16.80
CA ALA A 172 -7.30 1.76 15.37
C ALA A 172 -6.11 2.41 14.65
N GLY A 173 -5.51 1.66 13.71
CA GLY A 173 -4.47 2.14 12.82
C GLY A 173 -3.94 0.99 11.98
N GLY A 174 -3.88 1.20 10.67
CA GLY A 174 -3.37 0.21 9.72
C GLY A 174 -1.90 -0.09 9.95
N VAL A 175 -1.53 -1.33 9.65
CA VAL A 175 -0.13 -1.70 9.46
C VAL A 175 0.05 -1.96 7.97
N CYS A 176 0.85 -1.11 7.35
CA CYS A 176 1.29 -1.25 5.97
C CYS A 176 2.57 -2.10 6.00
N PHE A 177 2.60 -3.18 5.21
CA PHE A 177 3.78 -4.03 5.07
C PHE A 177 4.27 -3.99 3.64
N HIS A 178 5.48 -3.45 3.46
CA HIS A 178 6.19 -3.49 2.18
C HIS A 178 6.97 -4.79 2.09
N ILE A 179 6.61 -5.61 1.11
CA ILE A 179 7.28 -6.86 0.81
C ILE A 179 7.94 -6.72 -0.56
N ALA A 180 9.24 -6.41 -0.57
CA ALA A 180 10.01 -6.41 -1.81
C ALA A 180 10.50 -7.82 -2.14
N ASN A 181 10.43 -8.20 -3.42
CA ASN A 181 11.02 -9.40 -4.03
C ASN A 181 12.54 -9.57 -3.79
N THR A 182 13.20 -8.55 -3.25
CA THR A 182 14.64 -8.48 -2.96
C THR A 182 14.99 -8.70 -1.48
N VAL A 183 14.02 -8.97 -0.60
CA VAL A 183 14.34 -9.21 0.82
C VAL A 183 15.01 -10.57 0.98
N ASN A 184 16.34 -10.57 1.06
CA ASN A 184 17.10 -11.69 1.62
C ASN A 184 16.74 -11.82 3.10
N PHE A 185 15.85 -12.74 3.44
CA PHE A 185 15.53 -13.04 4.84
C PHE A 185 16.31 -14.28 5.28
N LYS A 186 16.84 -14.24 6.50
CA LYS A 186 17.34 -15.41 7.19
C LYS A 186 16.21 -15.98 8.05
N LEU A 187 15.91 -17.26 7.87
CA LEU A 187 15.09 -18.00 8.81
C LEU A 187 15.77 -17.97 10.19
N VAL A 188 15.24 -17.16 11.09
CA VAL A 188 15.55 -17.26 12.51
C VAL A 188 14.62 -18.33 13.07
N GLU A 189 15.17 -19.47 13.45
CA GLU A 189 14.48 -20.43 14.29
C GLU A 189 14.21 -19.77 15.64
N ARG A 190 12.97 -19.88 16.11
CA ARG A 190 12.54 -19.28 17.36
C ARG A 190 13.16 -20.11 18.49
N ASN A 191 14.21 -19.62 19.12
CA ASN A 191 14.60 -20.13 20.43
C ASN A 191 13.59 -19.59 21.45
N ASP A 192 12.95 -20.50 22.18
CA ASP A 192 11.81 -20.26 23.09
C ASP A 192 12.12 -19.42 24.35
N ASN A 193 13.15 -18.56 24.34
CA ASN A 193 13.50 -17.71 25.47
C ASN A 193 13.45 -16.24 25.09
N ILE A 194 12.29 -15.60 25.26
CA ILE A 194 12.17 -14.14 25.32
C ILE A 194 11.48 -13.80 26.65
N GLU A 195 12.25 -13.84 27.72
CA GLU A 195 12.13 -12.85 28.79
C GLU A 195 13.29 -11.86 28.62
N GLN A 196 12.97 -10.57 28.70
CA GLN A 196 13.87 -9.41 28.62
C GLN A 196 14.28 -8.97 27.21
N LEU A 197 13.51 -8.03 26.65
CA LEU A 197 13.96 -6.69 26.21
C LEU A 197 12.74 -5.78 26.04
#